data_AF-A0A3P7MZX9-F1
#
_entry.id   AF-A0A3P7MZX9-F1
#
_cell.length_a   1.000
_cell.length_b   1.000
_cell.length_c   1.000
_cell.angle_alpha   90.00
_cell.angle_beta   90.00
_cell.angle_gamma   90.00
#
_symmetry.space_group_name_H-M   'P 1'
#
loop_
_entity.id
_entity.type
_entity.pdbx_description
1 polymer ?
#
loop_
_entity_poly.entity_id
_entity_poly.type
_entity_poly.pdbx_seq_one_letter_code
_entity_poly.pdbx_strand_id
1 'polypeptide(L)'
;MIFRFVEDAFIGCVTLLCSCYLQLIDKVVITQPPETTDDDEVIHIRRRRVKSDSDCDDEDSRSRDSSSSIEESVVETVKVPQEQEVDIEGGWILAAICEWLCYISPQLHSLKSRKTTPIPAALLNAFHSLVDKLIHQLNQSTKAMRTVEDADEEIRWLLYGASIEDKVRAVRQAAHWAFKLCAVETSPIEFAGYFRRRGPASETVELQRKMAQLRTETVRKEVRFFREIFA
;
A
#
# COMPACT_ATOMS: atom_id res chain seq x y z
N MET A 1 -12.85 3.46 34.98
CA MET A 1 -13.98 2.70 34.38
C MET A 1 -14.25 3.14 32.94
N ILE A 2 -14.34 4.44 32.66
CA ILE A 2 -14.58 5.00 31.30
C ILE A 2 -13.52 4.57 30.27
N PHE A 3 -12.23 4.60 30.62
CA PHE A 3 -11.15 4.20 29.68
C PHE A 3 -11.24 2.75 29.19
N ARG A 4 -11.67 1.81 30.06
CA ARG A 4 -11.86 0.40 29.65
C ARG A 4 -13.03 0.24 28.69
N PHE A 5 -14.13 0.95 28.94
CA PHE A 5 -15.31 0.90 28.05
C PHE A 5 -14.98 1.36 26.63
N VAL A 6 -14.18 2.43 26.47
CA VAL A 6 -13.77 2.93 25.16
C VAL A 6 -12.87 1.94 24.43
N GLU A 7 -11.93 1.30 25.13
CA GLU A 7 -11.05 0.28 24.54
C GLU A 7 -11.84 -0.97 24.13
N ASP A 8 -12.78 -1.44 24.94
CA ASP A 8 -13.61 -2.59 24.64
C ASP A 8 -14.55 -2.31 23.45
N ALA A 9 -15.14 -1.11 23.40
CA ALA A 9 -15.97 -0.67 22.27
C ALA A 9 -15.13 -0.56 20.98
N PHE A 10 -13.92 -0.01 21.07
CA PHE A 10 -12.99 0.04 19.96
C PHE A 10 -12.67 -1.36 19.42
N ILE A 11 -12.28 -2.30 20.30
CA ILE A 11 -12.00 -3.70 19.93
C ILE A 11 -13.23 -4.33 19.24
N GLY A 12 -14.44 -4.12 19.80
CA GLY A 12 -15.67 -4.60 19.21
C GLY A 12 -15.92 -4.05 17.80
N CYS A 13 -15.81 -2.74 17.63
CA CYS A 13 -15.99 -2.06 16.34
C CYS A 13 -14.98 -2.53 15.28
N VAL A 14 -13.70 -2.64 15.64
CA VAL A 14 -12.66 -3.13 14.72
C VAL A 14 -12.93 -4.58 14.33
N THR A 15 -13.33 -5.43 15.28
CA THR A 15 -13.66 -6.84 14.99
C THR A 15 -14.82 -6.95 14.01
N LEU A 16 -15.87 -6.15 14.21
CA LEU A 16 -17.02 -6.08 13.32
C LEU A 16 -16.62 -5.60 11.93
N LEU A 17 -15.87 -4.50 11.84
CA LEU A 17 -15.40 -3.94 10.56
C LEU A 17 -14.50 -4.92 9.80
N CYS A 18 -13.57 -5.62 10.47
CA CYS A 18 -12.79 -6.69 9.85
C CYS A 18 -13.70 -7.75 9.21
N SER A 19 -14.75 -8.15 9.94
CA SER A 19 -15.70 -9.17 9.47
C SER A 19 -16.53 -8.70 8.28
N CYS A 20 -16.98 -7.43 8.29
CA CYS A 20 -17.68 -6.83 7.16
C CYS A 20 -16.78 -6.73 5.92
N TYR A 21 -15.56 -6.20 6.09
CA TYR A 21 -14.62 -6.07 4.98
C TYR A 21 -14.17 -7.42 4.42
N LEU A 22 -14.03 -8.45 5.25
CA LEU A 22 -13.76 -9.82 4.79
C LEU A 22 -14.84 -10.35 3.83
N GLN A 23 -16.11 -9.98 4.04
CA GLN A 23 -17.20 -10.36 3.15
C GLN A 23 -17.23 -9.50 1.89
N LEU A 24 -16.98 -8.20 2.03
CA LEU A 24 -16.98 -7.25 0.92
C LEU A 24 -15.81 -7.48 -0.05
N ILE A 25 -14.63 -7.80 0.46
CA ILE A 25 -13.45 -8.00 -0.37
C ILE A 25 -13.57 -9.22 -1.29
N ASP A 26 -14.39 -10.21 -0.91
CA ASP A 26 -14.71 -11.36 -1.75
C ASP A 26 -15.64 -11.00 -2.93
N LYS A 27 -16.18 -9.78 -2.96
CA LYS A 27 -16.98 -9.23 -4.06
C LYS A 27 -16.16 -8.42 -5.05
N VAL A 28 -14.88 -8.18 -4.76
CA VAL A 28 -13.97 -7.50 -5.69
C VAL A 28 -13.63 -8.46 -6.82
N VAL A 29 -13.90 -8.04 -8.06
CA VAL A 29 -13.59 -8.81 -9.26
C VAL A 29 -12.57 -8.04 -10.07
N ILE A 30 -11.40 -8.66 -10.28
CA ILE A 30 -10.32 -8.11 -11.09
C ILE A 30 -10.24 -8.94 -12.37
N THR A 31 -10.64 -8.35 -13.49
CA THR A 31 -10.49 -8.98 -14.80
C THR A 31 -9.28 -8.40 -15.50
N GLN A 32 -8.26 -9.23 -15.69
CA GLN A 32 -7.13 -8.93 -16.57
C GLN A 32 -7.40 -9.55 -17.94
N PRO A 33 -7.20 -8.82 -19.05
CA PRO A 33 -7.16 -9.46 -20.37
C PRO A 33 -6.00 -10.48 -20.39
N PRO A 34 -6.11 -11.59 -21.14
CA PRO A 34 -5.05 -12.59 -21.17
C PRO A 34 -3.75 -11.96 -21.67
N GLU A 35 -2.73 -11.89 -20.80
CA GLU A 35 -1.39 -11.48 -21.19
C GLU A 35 -0.81 -12.53 -22.13
N THR A 36 -0.50 -12.13 -23.37
CA THR A 36 0.51 -12.82 -24.17
C THR A 36 1.85 -12.62 -23.48
N THR A 37 2.53 -13.71 -23.16
CA THR A 37 3.84 -13.82 -22.54
C THR A 37 4.92 -12.89 -23.12
N ASP A 38 5.90 -12.58 -22.26
CA ASP A 38 7.21 -11.93 -22.48
C ASP A 38 7.25 -10.40 -22.28
N ASP A 39 7.78 -9.93 -21.14
CA ASP A 39 9.24 -9.70 -21.01
C ASP A 39 9.61 -9.14 -19.61
N ASP A 40 10.74 -9.63 -19.10
CA ASP A 40 11.49 -9.12 -17.94
C ASP A 40 12.03 -7.71 -18.22
N GLU A 41 11.24 -6.66 -18.00
CA GLU A 41 11.78 -5.29 -18.00
C GLU A 41 12.19 -4.85 -16.59
N VAL A 42 13.51 -4.84 -16.38
CA VAL A 42 14.20 -4.21 -15.24
C VAL A 42 13.84 -2.72 -15.19
N ILE A 43 12.99 -2.35 -14.23
CA ILE A 43 12.48 -0.98 -14.08
C ILE A 43 13.56 -0.05 -13.49
N HIS A 44 14.03 0.91 -14.28
CA HIS A 44 14.83 2.04 -13.81
C HIS A 44 13.92 3.13 -13.18
N ILE A 45 14.04 3.33 -11.87
CA ILE A 45 13.39 4.43 -11.15
C ILE A 45 14.03 5.77 -11.59
N ARG A 46 13.36 6.51 -12.49
CA ARG A 46 13.72 7.91 -12.80
C ARG A 46 13.27 8.83 -11.66
N ARG A 47 14.19 9.16 -10.74
CA ARG A 47 14.01 10.32 -9.85
C ARG A 47 14.09 11.60 -10.68
N ARG A 48 12.96 12.26 -10.91
CA ARG A 48 12.89 13.57 -11.57
C ARG A 48 13.57 14.60 -10.67
N ARG A 49 14.75 15.10 -11.07
CA ARG A 49 15.39 16.26 -10.44
C ARG A 49 14.66 17.50 -10.97
N VAL A 50 13.87 18.15 -10.11
CA VAL A 50 13.26 19.45 -10.41
C VAL A 50 14.40 20.46 -10.58
N LYS A 51 14.54 21.01 -11.78
CA LYS A 51 15.39 22.17 -12.04
C LYS A 51 14.49 23.40 -12.06
N SER A 52 14.63 24.24 -11.05
CA SER A 52 14.04 25.58 -11.01
C SER A 52 14.81 26.45 -12.00
N ASP A 53 14.15 26.91 -13.06
CA ASP A 53 14.59 28.07 -13.84
C ASP A 53 13.40 29.04 -13.85
N SER A 54 13.54 30.17 -13.15
CA SER A 54 12.71 31.37 -13.34
C SER A 54 13.58 32.62 -13.32
N ASP A 55 13.07 33.63 -14.03
CA ASP A 55 13.48 35.04 -14.18
C ASP A 55 14.39 35.31 -15.40
N CYS A 56 13.89 35.73 -16.58
CA CYS A 56 13.37 37.07 -17.02
C CYS A 56 14.48 38.15 -16.98
N ASP A 57 14.76 39.02 -17.96
CA ASP A 57 14.23 39.42 -19.28
C ASP A 57 15.41 40.05 -20.08
N ASP A 58 15.25 40.23 -21.40
CA ASP A 58 15.56 41.45 -22.19
C ASP A 58 16.00 41.18 -23.65
N GLU A 59 15.12 41.62 -24.56
CA GLU A 59 15.35 42.41 -25.79
C GLU A 59 16.60 42.15 -26.66
N ASP A 60 16.42 41.78 -27.94
CA ASP A 60 16.54 42.73 -29.07
C ASP A 60 16.36 42.09 -30.46
N SER A 61 15.41 42.65 -31.21
CA SER A 61 15.42 42.97 -32.66
C SER A 61 16.18 42.11 -33.69
N ARG A 62 15.45 41.55 -34.69
CA ARG A 62 15.50 41.94 -36.14
C ARG A 62 14.80 40.95 -37.12
N SER A 63 13.72 41.45 -37.71
CA SER A 63 13.20 41.32 -39.10
C SER A 63 13.77 40.27 -40.09
N ARG A 64 12.87 39.53 -40.77
CA ARG A 64 12.48 39.60 -42.23
C ARG A 64 12.19 38.23 -42.89
N ASP A 65 11.03 38.22 -43.56
CA ASP A 65 10.62 37.57 -44.83
C ASP A 65 10.38 36.04 -44.97
N SER A 66 9.09 35.75 -45.22
CA SER A 66 8.51 35.01 -46.36
C SER A 66 8.93 33.56 -46.64
N SER A 67 7.99 32.62 -46.48
CA SER A 67 7.20 32.05 -47.59
C SER A 67 6.51 30.75 -47.20
N SER A 68 5.35 30.55 -47.82
CA SER A 68 4.48 29.38 -47.77
C SER A 68 5.13 28.08 -48.25
N SER A 69 4.89 27.00 -47.52
CA SER A 69 4.70 25.67 -48.11
C SER A 69 3.79 24.87 -47.21
N ILE A 70 2.58 24.63 -47.72
CA ILE A 70 1.68 23.57 -47.25
C ILE A 70 2.39 22.27 -47.66
N GLU A 71 3.02 21.61 -46.69
CA GLU A 71 3.34 20.19 -46.82
C GLU A 71 2.39 19.45 -45.89
N GLU A 72 1.59 18.56 -46.49
CA GLU A 72 0.74 17.59 -45.81
C GLU A 72 1.61 16.85 -44.79
N SER A 73 1.46 17.20 -43.52
CA SER A 73 1.90 16.31 -42.46
C SER A 73 1.02 15.08 -42.58
N VAL A 74 1.62 14.01 -43.10
CA VAL A 74 1.20 12.66 -42.78
C VAL A 74 1.15 12.64 -41.27
N VAL A 75 -0.05 12.78 -40.72
CA VAL A 75 -0.32 12.50 -39.33
C VAL A 75 -0.08 11.00 -39.23
N GLU A 76 1.18 10.63 -38.99
CA GLU A 76 1.48 9.40 -38.29
C GLU A 76 0.64 9.51 -37.03
N THR A 77 -0.52 8.86 -37.07
CA THR A 77 -1.23 8.45 -35.88
C THR A 77 -0.21 7.68 -35.07
N VAL A 78 0.48 8.40 -34.17
CA VAL A 78 1.12 7.83 -33.01
C VAL A 78 0.00 7.04 -32.36
N LYS A 79 -0.02 5.74 -32.63
CA LYS A 79 -0.86 4.81 -31.89
C LYS A 79 -0.38 4.96 -30.45
N VAL A 80 -1.09 5.81 -29.70
CA VAL A 80 -1.06 5.78 -28.24
C VAL A 80 -1.20 4.30 -27.89
N PRO A 81 -0.26 3.70 -27.15
CA PRO A 81 -0.39 2.32 -26.73
C PRO A 81 -1.78 2.20 -26.10
N GLN A 82 -2.63 1.31 -26.62
CA GLN A 82 -3.89 1.00 -25.95
C GLN A 82 -3.50 0.56 -24.54
N GLU A 83 -3.71 1.45 -23.57
CA GLU A 83 -3.59 1.11 -22.16
C GLU A 83 -4.49 -0.10 -21.96
N GLN A 84 -3.88 -1.23 -21.64
CA GLN A 84 -4.62 -2.45 -21.33
C GLN A 84 -5.50 -2.15 -20.13
N GLU A 85 -6.77 -1.86 -20.38
CA GLU A 85 -7.74 -1.51 -19.34
C GLU A 85 -7.96 -2.74 -18.46
N VAL A 86 -7.25 -2.79 -17.33
CA VAL A 86 -7.59 -3.67 -16.22
C VAL A 86 -8.86 -3.14 -15.60
N ASP A 87 -9.93 -3.92 -15.68
CA ASP A 87 -11.20 -3.59 -15.05
C ASP A 87 -11.22 -4.16 -13.63
N ILE A 88 -11.47 -3.27 -12.66
CA ILE A 88 -11.54 -3.59 -11.23
C ILE A 88 -12.95 -3.25 -10.75
N GLU A 89 -13.83 -4.23 -10.78
CA GLU A 89 -15.15 -4.09 -10.18
C GLU A 89 -15.01 -4.14 -8.65
N GLY A 90 -15.50 -3.10 -7.98
CA GLY A 90 -15.33 -2.97 -6.53
C GLY A 90 -13.97 -2.43 -6.09
N GLY A 91 -13.19 -1.80 -6.98
CA GLY A 91 -11.90 -1.18 -6.62
C GLY A 91 -12.00 -0.15 -5.47
N TRP A 92 -13.15 0.52 -5.35
CA TRP A 92 -13.45 1.40 -4.23
C TRP A 92 -13.49 0.70 -2.87
N ILE A 93 -13.78 -0.61 -2.82
CA ILE A 93 -13.70 -1.42 -1.60
C ILE A 93 -12.24 -1.53 -1.17
N LEU A 94 -11.33 -1.78 -2.11
CA LEU A 94 -9.88 -1.84 -1.83
C LEU A 94 -9.40 -0.49 -1.28
N ALA A 95 -9.82 0.61 -1.90
CA ALA A 95 -9.51 1.97 -1.43
C ALA A 95 -10.00 2.21 0.01
N ALA A 96 -11.25 1.88 0.30
CA ALA A 96 -11.85 2.06 1.63
C ALA A 96 -11.17 1.20 2.70
N ILE A 97 -10.80 -0.04 2.39
CA ILE A 97 -10.05 -0.89 3.33
C ILE A 97 -8.67 -0.30 3.59
N CYS A 98 -7.96 0.14 2.54
CA CYS A 98 -6.65 0.75 2.67
C CYS A 98 -6.68 2.04 3.52
N GLU A 99 -7.64 2.93 3.24
CA GLU A 99 -7.88 4.13 4.05
C GLU A 99 -8.12 3.76 5.51
N TRP A 100 -9.05 2.84 5.77
CA TRP A 100 -9.38 2.43 7.13
C TRP A 100 -8.15 1.86 7.86
N LEU A 101 -7.34 1.05 7.16
CA LEU A 101 -6.10 0.52 7.69
C LEU A 101 -5.06 1.61 8.02
N CYS A 102 -5.00 2.71 7.26
CA CYS A 102 -4.11 3.84 7.56
C CYS A 102 -4.39 4.41 8.95
N TYR A 103 -5.67 4.52 9.32
CA TYR A 103 -6.08 5.11 10.60
C TYR A 103 -6.08 4.10 11.75
N ILE A 104 -6.43 2.83 11.48
CA ILE A 104 -6.59 1.84 12.54
C ILE A 104 -5.27 1.20 12.97
N SER A 105 -4.30 1.05 12.05
CA SER A 105 -3.04 0.36 12.32
C SER A 105 -2.23 1.03 13.44
N PRO A 106 -2.07 2.37 13.47
CA PRO A 106 -1.40 3.07 14.58
C PRO A 106 -2.12 2.87 15.92
N GLN A 107 -3.45 2.85 15.92
CA GLN A 107 -4.27 2.69 17.13
C GLN A 107 -4.16 1.27 17.68
N LEU A 108 -4.24 0.25 16.82
CA LEU A 108 -4.01 -1.16 17.16
C LEU A 108 -2.58 -1.39 17.67
N HIS A 109 -1.59 -0.76 17.07
CA HIS A 109 -0.20 -0.83 17.52
C HIS A 109 -0.02 -0.22 18.93
N SER A 110 -0.63 0.94 19.17
CA SER A 110 -0.65 1.60 20.48
C SER A 110 -1.38 0.76 21.54
N LEU A 111 -2.50 0.14 21.20
CA LEU A 111 -3.23 -0.76 22.10
C LEU A 111 -2.38 -1.99 22.46
N LYS A 112 -1.71 -2.59 21.47
CA LYS A 112 -0.83 -3.74 21.66
C LYS A 112 0.38 -3.41 22.55
N SER A 113 0.94 -2.21 22.45
CA SER A 113 2.11 -1.80 23.23
C SER A 113 1.80 -1.52 24.70
N ARG A 114 0.58 -1.06 25.02
CA ARG A 114 0.17 -0.72 26.39
C ARG A 114 0.01 -1.94 27.32
N LYS A 115 -0.17 -3.15 26.80
CA LYS A 115 -0.32 -4.43 27.54
C LYS A 115 -1.42 -4.45 28.63
N THR A 116 -2.25 -3.42 28.74
CA THR A 116 -3.29 -3.27 29.79
C THR A 116 -4.55 -4.07 29.49
N THR A 117 -4.85 -4.26 28.21
CA THR A 117 -6.09 -4.88 27.73
C THR A 117 -5.73 -5.98 26.73
N PRO A 118 -6.10 -7.25 26.99
CA PRO A 118 -5.78 -8.34 26.09
C PRO A 118 -6.59 -8.19 24.80
N ILE A 119 -5.90 -8.15 23.65
CA ILE A 119 -6.55 -8.14 22.35
C ILE A 119 -7.13 -9.54 22.09
N PRO A 120 -8.45 -9.69 21.83
CA PRO A 120 -9.05 -10.98 21.56
C PRO A 120 -8.43 -11.68 20.35
N ALA A 121 -8.22 -12.99 20.43
CA ALA A 121 -7.70 -13.78 19.31
C ALA A 121 -8.59 -13.70 18.07
N ALA A 122 -9.91 -13.59 18.25
CA ALA A 122 -10.88 -13.41 17.16
C ALA A 122 -10.59 -12.14 16.33
N LEU A 123 -10.25 -11.03 17.00
CA LEU A 123 -9.88 -9.78 16.32
C LEU A 123 -8.59 -9.97 15.53
N LEU A 124 -7.54 -10.53 16.13
CA LEU A 124 -6.27 -10.76 15.45
C LEU A 124 -6.43 -11.67 14.22
N ASN A 125 -7.21 -12.75 14.35
CA ASN A 125 -7.48 -13.66 13.25
C ASN A 125 -8.22 -12.97 12.11
N ALA A 126 -9.32 -12.25 12.41
CA ALA A 126 -10.08 -11.53 11.40
C ALA A 126 -9.24 -10.44 10.71
N PHE A 127 -8.45 -9.69 11.48
CA PHE A 127 -7.55 -8.66 10.96
C PHE A 127 -6.47 -9.26 10.04
N HIS A 128 -5.83 -10.35 10.46
CA HIS A 128 -4.83 -11.03 9.66
C HIS A 128 -5.41 -11.62 8.37
N SER A 129 -6.57 -12.27 8.43
CA SER A 129 -7.25 -12.77 7.24
C SER A 129 -7.63 -11.64 6.27
N LEU A 130 -8.09 -10.50 6.79
CA LEU A 130 -8.40 -9.33 5.95
C LEU A 130 -7.16 -8.81 5.25
N VAL A 131 -6.05 -8.64 5.99
CA VAL A 131 -4.77 -8.20 5.43
C VAL A 131 -4.29 -9.15 4.32
N ASP A 132 -4.39 -10.46 4.51
CA ASP A 132 -3.96 -11.43 3.49
C ASP A 132 -4.81 -11.34 2.22
N LYS A 133 -6.14 -11.25 2.36
CA LYS A 133 -7.04 -11.07 1.22
C LYS A 133 -6.79 -9.73 0.51
N LEU A 134 -6.54 -8.67 1.27
CA LEU A 134 -6.21 -7.36 0.72
C LEU A 134 -4.92 -7.40 -0.09
N ILE A 135 -3.85 -7.97 0.47
CA ILE A 135 -2.58 -8.14 -0.24
C ILE A 135 -2.80 -8.89 -1.55
N HIS A 136 -3.59 -9.97 -1.53
CA HIS A 136 -3.88 -10.74 -2.74
C HIS A 136 -4.56 -9.89 -3.82
N GLN A 137 -5.63 -9.17 -3.47
CA GLN A 137 -6.36 -8.31 -4.40
C GLN A 137 -5.52 -7.13 -4.91
N LEU A 138 -4.73 -6.50 -4.04
CA LEU A 138 -3.81 -5.43 -4.44
C LEU A 138 -2.73 -5.94 -5.40
N ASN A 139 -2.22 -7.14 -5.19
CA ASN A 139 -1.24 -7.75 -6.10
C ASN A 139 -1.84 -8.06 -7.47
N GLN A 140 -3.08 -8.54 -7.52
CA GLN A 140 -3.81 -8.72 -8.79
C GLN A 140 -4.05 -7.41 -9.55
N SER A 141 -4.11 -6.27 -8.86
CA SER A 141 -4.33 -4.96 -9.48
C SER A 141 -3.07 -4.12 -9.61
N THR A 142 -1.89 -4.63 -9.21
CA THR A 142 -0.67 -3.84 -9.08
C THR A 142 -0.19 -3.23 -10.39
N LYS A 143 -0.32 -3.95 -11.51
CA LYS A 143 0.07 -3.42 -12.82
C LYS A 143 -0.74 -2.17 -13.18
N ALA A 144 -2.07 -2.25 -13.01
CA ALA A 144 -2.99 -1.15 -13.26
C ALA A 144 -2.75 0.05 -12.33
N MET A 145 -2.48 -0.21 -11.05
CA MET A 145 -2.25 0.86 -10.07
C MET A 145 -0.95 1.66 -10.32
N ARG A 146 0.02 1.10 -11.06
CA ARG A 146 1.29 1.79 -11.37
C ARG A 146 1.21 2.77 -12.53
N THR A 147 0.24 2.60 -13.43
CA THR A 147 0.09 3.44 -14.63
C THR A 147 -0.77 4.67 -14.37
N VAL A 148 -1.41 4.74 -13.21
CA VAL A 148 -2.29 5.84 -12.82
C VAL A 148 -1.49 7.06 -12.37
N GLU A 149 -1.83 8.23 -12.91
CA GLU A 149 -1.36 9.52 -12.38
C GLU A 149 -2.06 9.89 -11.07
N ASP A 150 -1.28 10.32 -10.08
CA ASP A 150 -1.75 10.73 -8.75
C ASP A 150 -2.28 12.18 -8.81
N ALA A 151 -3.54 12.33 -9.22
CA ALA A 151 -4.21 13.62 -9.31
C ALA A 151 -5.21 13.81 -8.16
N ASP A 152 -4.85 14.61 -7.15
CA ASP A 152 -5.69 15.10 -6.03
C ASP A 152 -6.76 14.13 -5.48
N GLU A 153 -6.47 12.83 -5.44
CA GLU A 153 -7.47 11.83 -5.06
C GLU A 153 -7.82 11.93 -3.56
N GLU A 154 -6.95 12.47 -2.71
CA GLU A 154 -7.24 12.70 -1.29
C GLU A 154 -8.40 13.70 -1.09
N ILE A 155 -8.36 14.86 -1.77
CA ILE A 155 -9.42 15.87 -1.68
C ILE A 155 -10.71 15.33 -2.30
N ARG A 156 -10.60 14.65 -3.45
CA ARG A 156 -11.77 14.05 -4.13
C ARG A 156 -12.40 12.95 -3.30
N TRP A 157 -11.61 12.14 -2.61
CA TRP A 157 -12.09 11.12 -1.69
C TRP A 157 -12.82 11.75 -0.50
N LEU A 158 -12.25 12.81 0.08
CA LEU A 158 -12.90 13.52 1.19
C LEU A 158 -14.24 14.15 0.79
N LEU A 159 -14.31 14.77 -0.39
CA LEU A 159 -15.50 15.49 -0.85
C LEU A 159 -16.59 14.58 -1.42
N TYR A 160 -16.21 13.53 -2.13
CA TYR A 160 -17.15 12.71 -2.91
C TYR A 160 -17.14 11.23 -2.54
N GLY A 161 -16.24 10.81 -1.64
CA GLY A 161 -16.12 9.42 -1.22
C GLY A 161 -15.69 8.45 -2.32
N ALA A 162 -16.07 7.19 -2.11
CA ALA A 162 -15.86 6.07 -3.00
C ALA A 162 -16.54 6.30 -4.36
N SER A 163 -15.75 6.16 -5.44
CA SER A 163 -16.26 6.17 -6.79
C SER A 163 -16.76 4.79 -7.19
N ILE A 164 -18.08 4.60 -7.22
CA ILE A 164 -18.69 3.30 -7.56
C ILE A 164 -18.82 3.13 -9.08
N GLU A 165 -19.19 4.20 -9.79
CA GLU A 165 -19.51 4.16 -11.23
C GLU A 165 -18.29 4.40 -12.12
N ASP A 166 -17.37 5.28 -11.70
CA ASP A 166 -16.14 5.55 -12.44
C ASP A 166 -15.04 4.57 -11.99
N LYS A 167 -14.87 3.55 -12.83
CA LYS A 167 -13.90 2.45 -12.69
C LYS A 167 -12.46 2.95 -12.72
N VAL A 168 -12.14 3.91 -13.60
CA VAL A 168 -10.79 4.47 -13.70
C VAL A 168 -10.43 5.15 -12.38
N ARG A 169 -11.34 5.98 -11.86
CA ARG A 169 -11.18 6.63 -10.55
C ARG A 169 -11.12 5.60 -9.42
N ALA A 170 -11.89 4.52 -9.47
CA ALA A 170 -11.80 3.46 -8.46
C ALA A 170 -10.40 2.84 -8.39
N VAL A 171 -9.75 2.61 -9.55
CA VAL A 171 -8.33 2.16 -9.59
C VAL A 171 -7.40 3.22 -9.00
N ARG A 172 -7.61 4.51 -9.33
CA ARG A 172 -6.80 5.60 -8.77
C ARG A 172 -6.92 5.70 -7.26
N GLN A 173 -8.14 5.59 -6.73
CA GLN A 173 -8.41 5.61 -5.30
C GLN A 173 -7.76 4.42 -4.59
N ALA A 174 -7.84 3.22 -5.18
CA ALA A 174 -7.19 2.03 -4.64
C ALA A 174 -5.66 2.21 -4.62
N ALA A 175 -5.07 2.72 -5.71
CA ALA A 175 -3.64 3.00 -5.80
C ALA A 175 -3.20 4.01 -4.73
N HIS A 176 -3.87 5.17 -4.68
CA HIS A 176 -3.57 6.25 -3.74
C HIS A 176 -3.54 5.74 -2.29
N TRP A 177 -4.62 5.09 -1.84
CA TRP A 177 -4.72 4.62 -0.47
C TRP A 177 -3.81 3.43 -0.17
N ALA A 178 -3.58 2.52 -1.12
CA ALA A 178 -2.67 1.39 -0.93
C ALA A 178 -1.21 1.83 -0.77
N PHE A 179 -0.75 2.81 -1.57
CA PHE A 179 0.60 3.35 -1.43
C PHE A 179 0.74 4.23 -0.18
N LYS A 180 -0.28 5.02 0.15
CA LYS A 180 -0.32 5.78 1.40
C LYS A 180 -0.28 4.87 2.63
N LEU A 181 -1.00 3.74 2.61
CA LEU A 181 -0.94 2.72 3.66
C LEU A 181 0.47 2.14 3.81
N CYS A 182 1.18 1.89 2.70
CA CYS A 182 2.56 1.41 2.74
C CYS A 182 3.55 2.41 3.35
N ALA A 183 3.22 3.71 3.33
CA ALA A 183 4.04 4.75 3.95
C ALA A 183 3.86 4.84 5.48
N VAL A 184 2.80 4.25 6.04
CA VAL A 184 2.56 4.23 7.50
C VAL A 184 3.48 3.20 8.17
N GLU A 185 4.30 3.64 9.14
CA GLU A 185 5.28 2.78 9.82
C GLU A 185 4.66 1.56 10.52
N THR A 186 3.49 1.76 11.13
CA THR A 186 2.73 0.71 11.84
C THR A 186 1.85 -0.12 10.92
N SER A 187 1.91 0.11 9.60
CA SER A 187 1.10 -0.59 8.63
C SER A 187 1.40 -2.10 8.63
N PRO A 188 0.38 -2.95 8.52
CA PRO A 188 0.57 -4.38 8.35
C PRO A 188 1.14 -4.74 6.96
N ILE A 189 1.20 -3.79 6.02
CA ILE A 189 1.58 -4.00 4.62
C ILE A 189 2.77 -3.08 4.27
N GLU A 190 3.62 -3.57 3.37
CA GLU A 190 4.66 -2.80 2.71
C GLU A 190 4.71 -3.12 1.21
N PHE A 191 5.28 -2.21 0.43
CA PHE A 191 5.47 -2.37 -1.00
C PHE A 191 6.96 -2.49 -1.34
N ALA A 192 7.36 -3.61 -1.93
CA ALA A 192 8.75 -3.92 -2.30
C ALA A 192 8.81 -4.51 -3.72
N GLY A 193 8.15 -3.84 -4.68
CA GLY A 193 7.91 -4.38 -6.03
C GLY A 193 6.64 -5.25 -6.13
N TYR A 194 6.06 -5.62 -4.99
CA TYR A 194 4.71 -6.17 -4.84
C TYR A 194 4.25 -5.88 -3.39
N PHE A 195 2.95 -5.97 -3.12
CA PHE A 195 2.41 -5.83 -1.78
C PHE A 195 2.68 -7.08 -0.97
N ARG A 196 3.20 -6.92 0.25
CA ARG A 196 3.46 -8.02 1.18
C ARG A 196 3.26 -7.60 2.62
N ARG A 197 3.17 -8.57 3.53
CA ARG A 197 3.13 -8.27 4.96
C ARG A 197 4.41 -7.57 5.37
N ARG A 198 4.27 -6.51 6.17
CA ARG A 198 5.39 -5.85 6.81
C ARG A 198 6.03 -6.80 7.81
N GLY A 199 7.32 -7.07 7.63
CA GLY A 199 8.09 -7.86 8.58
C GLY A 199 8.20 -7.13 9.93
N PRO A 200 8.54 -7.83 11.02
CA PRO A 200 9.01 -7.16 12.23
C PRO A 200 10.13 -6.18 11.86
N ALA A 201 10.09 -4.97 12.43
CA ALA A 201 11.12 -3.97 12.17
C ALA A 201 12.51 -4.57 12.43
N SER A 202 13.51 -4.16 11.65
CA SER A 202 14.88 -4.70 11.75
C SER A 202 15.40 -4.70 13.19
N GLU A 203 15.10 -3.65 13.95
CA GLU A 203 15.41 -3.53 15.38
C GLU A 203 14.76 -4.63 16.23
N THR A 204 13.53 -5.01 15.92
CA THR A 204 12.80 -6.06 16.63
C THR A 204 13.34 -7.45 16.27
N VAL A 205 13.78 -7.66 15.03
CA VAL A 205 14.43 -8.90 14.59
C VAL A 205 15.78 -9.07 15.27
N GLU A 206 16.58 -8.01 15.36
CA GLU A 206 17.86 -8.02 16.06
C GLU A 206 17.68 -8.27 17.57
N LEU A 207 16.68 -7.66 18.19
CA LEU A 207 16.34 -7.89 19.60
C LEU A 207 15.89 -9.35 19.83
N GLN A 208 15.05 -9.89 18.96
CA GLN A 208 14.63 -11.30 19.01
C GLN A 208 15.80 -12.26 18.80
N ARG A 209 16.73 -11.93 17.91
CA ARG A 209 17.96 -12.71 17.69
C ARG A 209 18.86 -12.69 18.91
N LYS A 210 19.07 -11.52 19.53
CA LYS A 210 19.83 -11.37 20.79
C LYS A 210 19.18 -12.13 21.94
N MET A 211 17.84 -12.07 22.07
CA MET A 211 17.08 -12.81 23.08
C MET A 211 17.13 -14.32 22.87
N ALA A 212 17.08 -14.79 21.63
CA ALA A 212 17.23 -16.21 21.29
C ALA A 212 18.65 -16.72 21.58
N GLN A 213 19.68 -15.92 21.25
CA GLN A 213 21.09 -16.21 21.58
C GLN A 213 21.29 -16.30 23.10
N LEU A 214 20.79 -15.34 23.86
CA LEU A 214 20.85 -15.35 25.32
C LEU A 214 20.19 -16.61 25.91
N ARG A 215 19.00 -17.01 25.43
CA ARG A 215 18.34 -18.25 25.88
C ARG A 215 19.20 -19.49 25.61
N THR A 216 19.84 -19.57 24.44
CA THR A 216 20.72 -20.71 24.13
C THR A 216 22.00 -20.72 24.99
N GLU A 217 22.52 -19.55 25.36
CA GLU A 217 23.68 -19.44 26.25
C GLU A 217 23.33 -19.80 27.69
N THR A 218 22.16 -19.39 28.18
CA THR A 218 21.68 -19.77 29.52
C THR A 218 21.50 -21.27 29.63
N VAL A 219 20.84 -21.90 28.65
CA VAL A 219 20.65 -23.35 28.60
C VAL A 219 22.00 -24.09 28.54
N ARG A 220 22.96 -23.61 27.74
CA ARG A 220 24.31 -24.22 27.69
C ARG A 220 25.08 -24.10 29.01
N LYS A 221 24.94 -22.98 29.72
CA LYS A 221 25.57 -22.78 31.03
C LYS A 221 24.94 -23.68 32.11
N GLU A 222 23.62 -23.78 32.14
CA GLU A 222 22.91 -24.70 33.03
C GLU A 222 23.31 -26.15 32.78
N VAL A 223 23.34 -26.58 31.51
CA VAL A 223 23.76 -27.95 31.17
C VAL A 223 25.20 -28.23 31.57
N ARG A 224 26.14 -27.27 31.46
CA ARG A 224 27.51 -27.44 31.96
C ARG A 224 27.57 -27.50 33.49
N PHE A 225 26.85 -26.61 34.17
CA PHE A 225 26.80 -26.57 35.63
C PHE A 225 26.24 -27.86 36.22
N PHE A 226 25.17 -28.41 35.63
CA PHE A 226 24.66 -29.73 36.01
C PHE A 226 25.67 -30.85 35.73
N ARG A 227 26.45 -30.75 34.65
CA ARG A 227 27.47 -31.76 34.32
C ARG A 227 28.67 -31.73 35.27
N GLU A 228 29.00 -30.56 35.83
CA GLU A 228 30.09 -30.39 36.80
C GLU A 228 29.70 -30.76 38.24
N ILE A 229 28.41 -30.69 38.60
CA ILE A 229 27.91 -31.08 39.93
C ILE A 229 27.70 -32.59 40.05
N PHE A 230 27.37 -33.26 38.95
CA PHE A 230 27.02 -34.68 38.92
C PHE A 230 28.11 -35.57 38.30
N ALA A 231 29.32 -35.05 38.09
CA ALA A 231 30.52 -35.80 37.71
C ALA A 231 31.46 -35.91 38.90
#